data_AF-A0A9P7S0Z6-F1
#
_entry.id   AF-A0A9P7S0Z6-F1
#
_cell.length_a   1.000
_cell.length_b   1.000
_cell.length_c   1.000
_cell.angle_alpha   90.00
_cell.angle_beta   90.00
_cell.angle_gamma   90.00
#
_symmetry.space_group_name_H-M   'P 1'
#
loop_
_entity.id
_entity.type
_entity.pdbx_description
1 polymer ?
#
loop_
_entity_poly.entity_id
_entity_poly.type
_entity_poly.pdbx_seq_one_letter_code
_entity_poly.pdbx_strand_id
1 'polypeptide(L)'
;MRMLSLVVLVGLSIASFTIRRRLPPVAAKREIPFISLKPLKSPAFSMYCLALLFQIIGFYTFITYVASTAVTKGAVSLQFGYLSIAILNATTGVGRVVANMVAHKFGAFNIIIPSLALSGAILCGGWPAVENEIALVAVTVTYALCAAPHNALASRTIWVFADSGDVSLRIGLFNIFAAIAGLIGAPTAGEVNKGVGIQAMGEYAGGCGIVASVLLFGSRYLLLGKKLRGKI
;
A
#
# COMPACT_ATOMS: atom_id res chain seq x y z
N MET A 1 16.20 -2.11 -14.75
CA MET A 1 15.50 -2.77 -13.62
C MET A 1 16.33 -3.86 -12.92
N ARG A 2 17.01 -4.79 -13.61
CA ARG A 2 17.80 -5.88 -12.97
C ARG A 2 18.95 -5.41 -12.07
N MET A 3 19.69 -4.37 -12.46
CA MET A 3 20.79 -3.79 -11.67
C MET A 3 20.30 -3.17 -10.36
N LEU A 4 19.18 -2.45 -10.39
CA LEU A 4 18.57 -1.87 -9.19
C LEU A 4 18.10 -2.95 -8.20
N SER A 5 17.51 -4.04 -8.69
CA SER A 5 17.10 -5.16 -7.84
C SER A 5 18.29 -5.81 -7.15
N LEU A 6 19.43 -5.98 -7.84
CA LEU A 6 20.66 -6.52 -7.25
C LEU A 6 21.24 -5.59 -6.18
N VAL A 7 21.27 -4.28 -6.44
CA VAL A 7 21.74 -3.29 -5.45
C VAL A 7 20.88 -3.32 -4.19
N VAL A 8 19.55 -3.38 -4.33
CA VAL A 8 18.63 -3.49 -3.20
C VAL A 8 18.81 -4.82 -2.45
N LEU A 9 19.00 -5.93 -3.16
CA LEU A 9 19.22 -7.25 -2.56
C LEU A 9 20.50 -7.28 -1.71
N VAL A 10 21.61 -6.77 -2.25
CA VAL A 10 22.89 -6.70 -1.53
C VAL A 10 22.77 -5.77 -0.32
N GLY A 11 22.18 -4.59 -0.49
CA GLY A 11 22.00 -3.63 0.60
C GLY A 11 21.15 -4.17 1.74
N LEU A 12 20.01 -4.81 1.42
CA LEU A 12 19.15 -5.44 2.42
C LEU A 12 19.82 -6.64 3.10
N SER A 13 20.65 -7.39 2.38
CA SER A 13 21.42 -8.50 2.95
C SER A 13 22.41 -7.98 3.99
N ILE A 14 23.20 -6.97 3.64
CA ILE A 14 24.16 -6.35 4.57
C ILE A 14 23.43 -5.77 5.79
N ALA A 15 22.31 -5.07 5.59
CA ALA A 15 21.50 -4.54 6.68
C ALA A 15 20.99 -5.66 7.62
N SER A 16 20.57 -6.80 7.05
CA SER A 16 20.09 -7.96 7.81
C SER A 16 21.20 -8.58 8.68
N PHE A 17 22.44 -8.60 8.19
CA PHE A 17 23.59 -9.11 8.95
C PHE A 17 24.17 -8.10 9.97
N THR A 18 23.96 -6.79 9.75
CA THR A 18 24.53 -5.73 10.60
C THR A 18 23.59 -5.25 11.71
N ILE A 19 22.27 -5.50 11.59
CA ILE A 19 21.30 -5.15 12.63
C ILE A 19 21.62 -5.91 13.94
N ARG A 20 21.98 -5.13 14.96
CA ARG A 20 22.09 -5.60 16.35
C ARG A 20 20.84 -5.25 17.13
N ARG A 21 20.34 -6.19 17.93
CA ARG A 21 19.20 -5.95 18.82
C ARG A 21 19.58 -4.94 19.91
N ARG A 22 18.78 -3.88 20.07
CA ARG A 22 18.96 -2.86 21.11
C ARG A 22 18.54 -3.34 22.52
N LEU A 23 17.62 -4.30 22.60
CA LEU A 23 17.08 -4.82 23.85
C LEU A 23 17.58 -6.25 24.11
N PRO A 24 17.85 -6.62 25.38
CA PRO A 24 18.23 -7.98 25.73
C PRO A 24 17.12 -8.96 25.29
N PRO A 25 17.47 -10.18 24.84
CA PRO A 25 16.50 -11.15 24.39
C PRO A 25 15.55 -11.49 25.54
N VAL A 26 14.31 -11.01 25.46
CA VAL A 26 13.24 -11.58 26.27
C VAL A 26 13.12 -13.02 25.82
N ALA A 27 13.37 -13.97 26.71
CA ALA A 27 13.21 -15.38 26.43
C ALA A 27 11.83 -15.55 25.78
N ALA A 28 11.81 -15.96 24.51
CA ALA A 28 10.56 -16.21 23.83
C ALA A 28 9.86 -17.26 24.67
N LYS A 29 8.73 -16.90 25.30
CA LYS A 29 7.93 -17.82 26.14
C LYS A 29 7.50 -19.10 25.38
N ARG A 30 7.76 -19.14 24.07
CA ARG A 30 7.40 -20.19 23.13
C ARG A 30 8.44 -20.23 22.01
N GLU A 31 8.82 -21.42 21.55
CA GLU A 31 9.54 -21.58 20.29
C GLU A 31 8.64 -21.11 19.15
N ILE A 32 8.99 -19.97 18.55
CA ILE A 32 8.31 -19.45 17.37
C ILE A 32 9.04 -20.05 16.16
N PRO A 33 8.40 -20.90 15.34
CA PRO A 33 9.04 -21.46 14.17
C PRO A 33 9.50 -20.34 13.23
N PHE A 34 10.67 -20.49 12.61
CA PHE A 34 11.21 -19.53 11.62
C PHE A 34 10.21 -19.21 10.50
N ILE A 35 9.42 -20.20 10.09
CA ILE A 35 8.32 -20.05 9.13
C ILE A 35 7.07 -20.69 9.74
N SER A 36 6.03 -19.90 9.98
CA SER A 36 4.76 -20.38 10.49
C SER A 36 3.61 -19.64 9.84
N LEU A 37 2.72 -20.37 9.16
CA LEU A 37 1.51 -19.84 8.55
C LEU A 37 0.33 -19.76 9.53
N LYS A 38 0.54 -20.11 10.81
CA LYS A 38 -0.50 -20.06 11.85
C LYS A 38 -1.22 -18.71 11.93
N PRO A 39 -0.57 -17.54 11.79
CA PRO A 39 -1.27 -16.26 11.80
C PRO A 39 -2.35 -16.11 10.71
N LEU A 40 -2.18 -16.76 9.55
CA LEU A 40 -3.17 -16.74 8.45
C LEU A 40 -4.42 -17.58 8.76
N LYS A 41 -4.43 -18.38 9.83
CA LYS A 41 -5.65 -19.05 10.27
C LYS A 41 -6.67 -18.08 10.86
N SER A 42 -6.25 -16.89 11.29
CA SER A 42 -7.17 -15.83 11.72
C SER A 42 -7.79 -15.17 10.47
N PRO A 43 -9.12 -15.25 10.28
CA PRO A 43 -9.76 -14.65 9.11
C PRO A 43 -9.53 -13.15 9.04
N ALA A 44 -9.48 -12.46 10.18
CA ALA A 44 -9.21 -11.02 10.24
C ALA A 44 -7.81 -10.67 9.70
N PHE A 45 -6.79 -11.45 10.08
CA PHE A 45 -5.42 -11.22 9.60
C PHE A 45 -5.27 -11.57 8.11
N SER A 46 -5.89 -12.66 7.66
CA SER A 46 -5.88 -13.04 6.24
C SER A 46 -6.58 -12.03 5.34
N MET A 47 -7.73 -11.50 5.76
CA MET A 47 -8.39 -10.39 5.05
C MET A 47 -7.50 -9.15 4.99
N TYR A 48 -6.70 -8.88 6.04
CA TYR A 48 -5.78 -7.75 6.05
C TYR A 48 -4.60 -7.95 5.07
N CYS A 49 -4.02 -9.15 5.02
CA CYS A 49 -2.99 -9.49 4.04
C CYS A 49 -3.52 -9.41 2.60
N LEU A 50 -4.75 -9.85 2.36
CA LEU A 50 -5.39 -9.71 1.04
C LEU A 50 -5.68 -8.24 0.70
N ALA A 51 -6.13 -7.44 1.66
CA ALA A 51 -6.31 -6.00 1.46
C ALA A 51 -5.00 -5.32 1.03
N LEU A 52 -3.89 -5.67 1.67
CA LEU A 52 -2.57 -5.19 1.27
C LEU A 52 -2.22 -5.61 -0.16
N LEU A 53 -2.48 -6.87 -0.54
CA LEU A 53 -2.19 -7.37 -1.88
C LEU A 53 -2.86 -6.50 -2.94
N PHE A 54 -4.17 -6.24 -2.82
CA PHE A 54 -4.88 -5.38 -3.77
C PHE A 54 -4.39 -3.94 -3.72
N GLN A 55 -4.14 -3.39 -2.52
CA GLN A 55 -3.66 -2.02 -2.39
C GLN A 55 -2.31 -1.82 -3.08
N ILE A 56 -1.38 -2.78 -2.94
CA ILE A 56 -0.06 -2.72 -3.54
C ILE A 56 -0.15 -2.86 -5.07
N ILE A 57 -1.04 -3.70 -5.59
CA ILE A 57 -1.31 -3.78 -7.04
C ILE A 57 -1.76 -2.42 -7.59
N GLY A 58 -2.76 -1.78 -6.96
CA GLY A 58 -3.25 -0.46 -7.39
C GLY A 58 -2.19 0.63 -7.29
N PHE A 59 -1.41 0.63 -6.21
CA PHE A 59 -0.33 1.59 -6.00
C PHE A 59 0.78 1.48 -7.04
N TYR A 60 1.29 0.27 -7.31
CA TYR A 60 2.32 0.09 -8.31
C TYR A 60 1.81 0.36 -9.72
N THR A 61 0.55 0.04 -10.01
CA THR A 61 -0.07 0.39 -11.29
C THR A 61 -0.02 1.90 -11.53
N PHE A 62 -0.48 2.69 -10.58
CA PHE A 62 -0.50 4.14 -10.72
C PHE A 62 0.90 4.73 -10.84
N ILE A 63 1.82 4.39 -9.92
CA ILE A 63 3.16 4.98 -9.93
C ILE A 63 3.97 4.61 -11.18
N THR A 64 3.74 3.42 -11.75
CA THR A 64 4.42 2.97 -12.97
C THR A 64 3.88 3.64 -14.22
N TYR A 65 2.58 3.89 -14.32
CA TYR A 65 1.94 4.32 -15.57
C TYR A 65 1.44 5.78 -15.57
N VAL A 66 1.38 6.48 -14.43
CA VAL A 66 0.86 7.85 -14.37
C VAL A 66 1.61 8.82 -15.28
N ALA A 67 2.94 8.75 -15.29
CA ALA A 67 3.75 9.62 -16.14
C ALA A 67 3.63 9.25 -17.62
N SER A 68 3.72 7.95 -17.95
CA SER A 68 3.65 7.49 -19.34
C SER A 68 2.28 7.75 -19.95
N THR A 69 1.19 7.52 -19.21
CA THR A 69 -0.17 7.81 -19.70
C THR A 69 -0.41 9.28 -19.97
N ALA A 70 0.08 10.18 -19.12
CA ALA A 70 -0.06 11.62 -19.33
C ALA A 70 0.74 12.10 -20.56
N VAL A 71 1.95 11.56 -20.75
CA VAL A 71 2.78 11.88 -21.92
C VAL A 71 2.18 11.33 -23.21
N THR A 72 1.73 10.06 -23.22
CA THR A 72 1.11 9.43 -24.40
C THR A 72 -0.17 10.12 -24.84
N LYS A 73 -0.94 10.68 -23.89
CA LYS A 73 -2.12 11.50 -24.21
C LYS A 73 -1.79 12.90 -24.75
N GLY A 74 -0.52 13.30 -24.75
CA GLY A 74 -0.12 14.67 -25.10
C GLY A 74 -0.51 15.71 -24.04
N ALA A 75 -0.91 15.29 -22.84
CA ALA A 75 -1.36 16.18 -21.78
C ALA A 75 -0.20 16.98 -21.16
N VAL A 76 1.01 16.39 -21.13
CA VAL A 76 2.20 16.97 -20.50
C VAL A 76 3.47 16.62 -21.27
N SER A 77 4.52 17.43 -21.11
CA SER A 77 5.86 17.10 -21.63
C SER A 77 6.48 15.91 -20.88
N LEU A 78 7.43 15.21 -21.49
CA LEU A 78 8.16 14.11 -20.85
C LEU A 78 8.83 14.55 -19.54
N GLN A 79 9.41 15.74 -19.53
CA GLN A 79 10.06 16.31 -18.34
C GLN A 79 9.04 16.56 -17.21
N PHE A 80 7.85 17.06 -17.55
CA PHE A 80 6.79 17.27 -16.57
C PHE A 80 6.19 15.96 -16.06
N GLY A 81 6.10 14.92 -16.91
CA GLY A 81 5.73 13.57 -16.48
C GLY A 81 6.66 13.02 -15.39
N TYR A 82 7.98 13.25 -15.48
CA TYR A 82 8.90 12.87 -14.41
C TYR A 82 8.75 13.71 -13.15
N LEU A 83 8.43 15.01 -13.29
CA LEU A 83 8.14 15.88 -12.15
C LEU A 83 6.91 15.39 -11.36
N SER A 84 5.90 14.80 -12.01
CA SER A 84 4.73 14.27 -11.30
C SER A 84 5.11 13.15 -10.32
N ILE A 85 6.10 12.31 -10.64
CA ILE A 85 6.62 11.27 -9.74
C ILE A 85 7.34 11.89 -8.54
N ALA A 86 8.08 12.98 -8.75
CA ALA A 86 8.71 13.72 -7.65
C ALA A 86 7.66 14.34 -6.72
N ILE A 87 6.62 14.96 -7.29
CA ILE A 87 5.46 15.51 -6.56
C ILE A 87 4.78 14.39 -5.76
N LEU A 88 4.51 13.25 -6.38
CA LEU A 88 3.88 12.09 -5.73
C LEU A 88 4.64 11.66 -4.48
N ASN A 89 5.97 11.53 -4.56
CA ASN A 89 6.79 11.11 -3.43
C ASN A 89 6.85 12.18 -2.32
N ALA A 90 6.98 13.45 -2.68
CA ALA A 90 6.95 14.56 -1.72
C ALA A 90 5.62 14.62 -0.96
N THR A 91 4.50 14.55 -1.68
CA THR A 91 3.16 14.54 -1.11
C THR A 91 2.91 13.30 -0.25
N THR A 92 3.42 12.13 -0.65
CA THR A 92 3.34 10.91 0.17
C THR A 92 4.04 11.10 1.51
N GLY A 93 5.20 11.78 1.54
CA GLY A 93 5.89 12.14 2.78
C GLY A 93 5.01 12.98 3.71
N VAL A 94 4.41 14.05 3.19
CA VAL A 94 3.49 14.90 3.95
C VAL A 94 2.27 14.10 4.46
N GLY A 95 1.66 13.29 3.59
CA GLY A 95 0.52 12.45 3.94
C GLY A 95 0.83 11.45 5.06
N ARG A 96 2.06 10.90 5.11
CA ARG A 96 2.50 10.00 6.19
C ARG A 96 2.59 10.72 7.54
N VAL A 97 3.08 11.95 7.57
CA VAL A 97 3.17 12.75 8.80
C VAL A 97 1.76 13.05 9.32
N VAL A 98 0.90 13.58 8.45
CA VAL A 98 -0.49 13.91 8.80
C VAL A 98 -1.25 12.67 9.28
N ALA A 99 -1.14 11.55 8.57
CA ALA A 99 -1.81 10.30 8.95
C ALA A 99 -1.39 9.81 10.33
N ASN A 100 -0.09 9.87 10.66
CA ASN A 100 0.40 9.47 11.97
C ASN A 100 -0.15 10.36 13.08
N MET A 101 -0.15 11.69 12.88
CA MET A 101 -0.71 12.65 13.85
C MET A 101 -2.20 12.41 14.09
N VAL A 102 -2.98 12.22 13.03
CA VAL A 102 -4.45 12.01 13.11
C VAL A 102 -4.77 10.63 13.71
N ALA A 103 -3.94 9.61 13.46
CA ALA A 103 -4.14 8.26 13.99
C ALA A 103 -4.13 8.18 15.52
N HIS A 104 -3.44 9.08 16.21
CA HIS A 104 -3.48 9.14 17.67
C HIS A 104 -4.90 9.44 18.19
N LYS A 105 -5.67 10.28 17.48
CA LYS A 105 -7.01 10.69 17.90
C LYS A 105 -8.11 9.75 17.42
N PHE A 106 -8.04 9.27 16.18
CA PHE A 106 -9.15 8.54 15.55
C PHE A 106 -8.98 7.01 15.48
N GLY A 107 -7.77 6.49 15.75
CA GLY A 107 -7.45 5.07 15.54
C GLY A 107 -6.98 4.81 14.12
N ALA A 108 -6.13 3.79 13.95
CA ALA A 108 -5.46 3.57 12.67
C ALA A 108 -6.43 3.05 11.60
N PHE A 109 -7.29 2.08 11.93
CA PHE A 109 -8.21 1.50 10.95
C PHE A 109 -9.27 2.50 10.47
N ASN A 110 -9.72 3.40 11.35
CA ASN A 110 -10.75 4.39 11.03
C ASN A 110 -10.26 5.45 10.02
N ILE A 111 -8.94 5.60 9.86
CA ILE A 111 -8.35 6.51 8.87
C ILE A 111 -8.04 5.76 7.57
N ILE A 112 -7.45 4.56 7.67
CA ILE A 112 -7.00 3.82 6.50
C ILE A 112 -8.17 3.38 5.60
N ILE A 113 -9.28 2.92 6.18
CA ILE A 113 -10.43 2.43 5.40
C ILE A 113 -11.01 3.52 4.47
N PRO A 114 -11.41 4.70 4.97
CA PRO A 114 -11.94 5.74 4.09
C PRO A 114 -10.87 6.29 3.14
N SER A 115 -9.61 6.37 3.58
CA SER A 115 -8.54 6.87 2.71
C SER A 115 -8.29 5.94 1.51
N LEU A 116 -8.35 4.62 1.72
CA LEU A 116 -8.27 3.62 0.65
C LEU A 116 -9.45 3.75 -0.33
N ALA A 117 -10.67 3.89 0.17
CA ALA A 117 -11.86 4.05 -0.67
C ALA A 117 -11.76 5.31 -1.54
N LEU A 118 -11.34 6.44 -0.96
CA LEU A 118 -11.11 7.69 -1.67
C LEU A 118 -9.99 7.56 -2.71
N SER A 119 -8.87 6.92 -2.34
CA SER A 119 -7.77 6.68 -3.28
C SER A 119 -8.22 5.84 -4.48
N GLY A 120 -9.07 4.83 -4.25
CA GLY A 120 -9.65 4.01 -5.30
C GLY A 120 -10.58 4.79 -6.22
N ALA A 121 -11.46 5.62 -5.65
CA ALA A 121 -12.35 6.49 -6.42
C ALA A 121 -11.58 7.50 -7.30
N ILE A 122 -10.52 8.10 -6.75
CA ILE A 122 -9.64 9.03 -7.48
C ILE A 122 -8.98 8.32 -8.68
N LEU A 123 -8.54 7.07 -8.51
CA LEU A 123 -7.94 6.32 -9.62
C LEU A 123 -8.96 5.87 -10.66
N CYS A 124 -10.17 5.46 -10.26
CA CYS A 124 -11.21 5.04 -11.20
C CYS A 124 -11.64 6.19 -12.13
N GLY A 125 -11.87 7.39 -11.58
CA GLY A 125 -12.41 8.51 -12.37
C GLY A 125 -11.39 9.59 -12.69
N GLY A 126 -10.55 9.97 -11.72
CA GLY A 126 -9.65 11.10 -11.85
C GLY A 126 -8.46 10.83 -12.77
N TRP A 127 -7.85 9.65 -12.69
CA TRP A 127 -6.67 9.34 -13.51
C TRP A 127 -6.98 9.24 -15.02
N PRO A 128 -8.06 8.56 -15.45
CA PRO A 128 -8.47 8.59 -16.86
C PRO A 128 -8.83 9.99 -17.38
N ALA A 129 -9.26 10.92 -16.52
CA ALA A 129 -9.66 12.28 -16.88
C ALA A 129 -8.48 13.28 -16.97
N VAL A 130 -7.22 12.82 -16.86
CA VAL A 130 -6.07 13.71 -17.00
C VAL A 130 -5.87 14.12 -18.46
N GLU A 131 -6.07 15.41 -18.73
CA GLU A 131 -5.92 16.05 -20.05
C GLU A 131 -4.90 17.20 -20.07
N ASN A 132 -4.46 17.69 -18.91
CA ASN A 132 -3.49 18.78 -18.80
C ASN A 132 -2.61 18.64 -17.55
N GLU A 133 -1.59 19.49 -17.45
CA GLU A 133 -0.62 19.52 -16.34
C GLU A 133 -1.28 19.70 -14.98
N ILE A 134 -2.29 20.58 -14.89
CA ILE A 134 -2.99 20.89 -13.63
C ILE A 134 -3.77 19.66 -13.15
N ALA A 135 -4.48 18.98 -14.05
CA ALA A 135 -5.21 17.76 -13.74
C ALA A 135 -4.26 16.63 -13.29
N LEU A 136 -3.10 16.50 -13.94
CA LEU A 136 -2.08 15.52 -13.54
C LEU A 136 -1.59 15.77 -12.11
N VAL A 137 -1.26 17.03 -11.78
CA VAL A 137 -0.81 17.41 -10.44
C VAL A 137 -1.92 17.17 -9.41
N ALA A 138 -3.15 17.60 -9.70
CA ALA A 138 -4.29 17.43 -8.79
C ALA A 138 -4.57 15.96 -8.48
N VAL A 139 -4.63 15.09 -9.49
CA VAL A 139 -4.84 13.64 -9.31
C VAL A 139 -3.67 13.02 -8.54
N THR A 140 -2.43 13.38 -8.89
CA THR A 140 -1.24 12.86 -8.21
C THR A 140 -1.19 13.22 -6.73
N VAL A 141 -1.47 14.48 -6.40
CA VAL A 141 -1.45 14.99 -5.02
C VAL A 141 -2.58 14.37 -4.20
N THR A 142 -3.82 14.41 -4.73
CA THR A 142 -4.99 13.88 -4.01
C THR A 142 -4.88 12.36 -3.80
N TYR A 143 -4.43 11.62 -4.81
CA TYR A 143 -4.15 10.20 -4.68
C TYR A 143 -3.07 9.92 -3.62
N ALA A 144 -1.91 10.61 -3.71
CA ALA A 144 -0.80 10.41 -2.79
C ALA A 144 -1.19 10.68 -1.33
N LEU A 145 -1.95 11.73 -1.06
CA LEU A 145 -2.48 12.03 0.28
C LEU A 145 -3.43 10.94 0.79
N CYS A 146 -4.28 10.39 -0.08
CA CYS A 146 -5.24 9.35 0.32
C CYS A 146 -4.61 7.96 0.47
N ALA A 147 -3.58 7.64 -0.31
CA ALA A 147 -2.88 6.36 -0.26
C ALA A 147 -1.78 6.31 0.83
N ALA A 148 -1.23 7.46 1.24
CA ALA A 148 -0.17 7.54 2.26
C ALA A 148 -0.53 6.94 3.64
N PRO A 149 -1.75 7.13 4.20
CA PRO A 149 -2.11 6.62 5.53
C PRO A 149 -1.92 5.11 5.68
N HIS A 150 -2.25 4.33 4.65
CA HIS A 150 -2.08 2.88 4.68
C HIS A 150 -0.61 2.49 4.93
N ASN A 151 0.30 3.05 4.13
CA ASN A 151 1.73 2.79 4.25
C ASN A 151 2.31 3.28 5.58
N ALA A 152 1.82 4.42 6.08
CA ALA A 152 2.32 5.02 7.32
C ALA A 152 1.92 4.22 8.57
N LEU A 153 0.69 3.68 8.56
CA LEU A 153 0.06 3.05 9.72
C LEU A 153 0.09 1.52 9.68
N ALA A 154 0.51 0.91 8.56
CA ALA A 154 0.53 -0.54 8.39
C ALA A 154 1.29 -1.27 9.52
N SER A 155 2.44 -0.75 9.94
CA SER A 155 3.19 -1.36 11.05
C SER A 155 2.42 -1.27 12.37
N ARG A 156 1.72 -0.15 12.63
CA ARG A 156 0.91 0.04 13.86
C ARG A 156 -0.29 -0.89 13.89
N THR A 157 -0.98 -1.09 12.77
CA THR A 157 -2.15 -1.99 12.72
C THR A 157 -1.77 -3.46 12.86
N ILE A 158 -0.58 -3.89 12.42
CA ILE A 158 -0.11 -5.28 12.61
C ILE A 158 -0.01 -5.65 14.10
N TRP A 159 0.37 -4.70 14.96
CA TRP A 159 0.42 -4.91 16.41
C TRP A 159 -0.94 -5.29 17.01
N VAL A 160 -2.06 -4.85 16.41
CA VAL A 160 -3.40 -5.21 16.87
C VAL A 160 -3.69 -6.70 16.70
N PHE A 161 -3.05 -7.34 15.73
CA PHE A 161 -3.24 -8.77 15.47
C PHE A 161 -2.25 -9.65 16.24
N ALA A 162 -1.20 -9.09 16.81
CA ALA A 162 -0.03 -9.82 17.28
C ALA A 162 0.11 -9.77 18.80
N ASP A 163 0.33 -10.92 19.43
CA ASP A 163 0.98 -10.95 20.74
C ASP A 163 2.44 -10.55 20.57
N SER A 164 3.04 -9.91 21.58
CA SER A 164 4.36 -9.25 21.51
C SER A 164 5.51 -10.14 21.00
N GLY A 165 5.38 -11.47 21.05
CA GLY A 165 6.35 -12.42 20.47
C GLY A 165 6.23 -12.64 18.95
N ASP A 166 5.03 -12.54 18.36
CA ASP A 166 4.75 -12.99 16.99
C ASP A 166 4.69 -11.84 15.96
N VAL A 167 4.99 -10.61 16.38
CA VAL A 167 4.88 -9.40 15.56
C VAL A 167 5.75 -9.49 14.31
N SER A 168 7.02 -9.87 14.48
CA SER A 168 7.98 -9.97 13.37
C SER A 168 7.56 -11.02 12.35
N LEU A 169 6.99 -12.15 12.79
CA LEU A 169 6.45 -13.19 11.91
C LEU A 169 5.29 -12.65 11.07
N ARG A 170 4.37 -11.90 11.70
CA ARG A 170 3.22 -11.30 11.00
C ARG A 170 3.63 -10.20 10.04
N ILE A 171 4.60 -9.36 10.39
CA ILE A 171 5.20 -8.39 9.48
C ILE A 171 5.86 -9.11 8.29
N GLY A 172 6.57 -10.21 8.53
CA GLY A 172 7.16 -11.03 7.47
C GLY A 172 6.10 -11.57 6.51
N LEU A 173 5.05 -12.21 7.02
CA LEU A 173 3.92 -12.70 6.22
C LEU A 173 3.26 -11.56 5.43
N PHE A 174 2.99 -10.43 6.07
CA PHE A 174 2.42 -9.26 5.43
C PHE A 174 3.28 -8.79 4.24
N ASN A 175 4.61 -8.72 4.40
CA ASN A 175 5.52 -8.34 3.33
C ASN A 175 5.61 -9.37 2.19
N ILE A 176 5.38 -10.66 2.44
CA ILE A 176 5.31 -11.66 1.36
C ILE A 176 4.15 -11.35 0.41
N PHE A 177 2.98 -11.00 0.94
CA PHE A 177 1.83 -10.60 0.12
C PHE A 177 2.11 -9.30 -0.66
N ALA A 178 2.78 -8.33 -0.03
CA ALA A 178 3.23 -7.12 -0.73
C ALA A 178 4.22 -7.42 -1.87
N ALA A 179 5.15 -8.36 -1.67
CA ALA A 179 6.12 -8.74 -2.68
C ALA A 179 5.44 -9.41 -3.89
N ILE A 180 4.50 -10.32 -3.65
CA ILE A 180 3.69 -10.96 -4.71
C ILE A 180 2.91 -9.89 -5.49
N ALA A 181 2.26 -8.97 -4.77
CA ALA A 181 1.52 -7.87 -5.37
C ALA A 181 2.40 -6.95 -6.22
N GLY A 182 3.59 -6.60 -5.74
CA GLY A 182 4.54 -5.78 -6.48
C GLY A 182 5.07 -6.46 -7.75
N LEU A 183 5.21 -7.79 -7.73
CA LEU A 183 5.62 -8.57 -8.90
C LEU A 183 4.52 -8.57 -10.00
N ILE A 184 3.26 -8.71 -9.60
CA ILE A 184 2.14 -8.87 -10.53
C ILE A 184 1.55 -7.53 -10.99
N GLY A 185 1.63 -6.49 -10.16
CA GLY A 185 0.90 -5.23 -10.37
C GLY A 185 1.23 -4.50 -11.68
N ALA A 186 2.49 -4.16 -11.89
CA ALA A 186 2.92 -3.46 -13.11
C ALA A 186 2.65 -4.26 -14.41
N PRO A 187 3.02 -5.56 -14.55
CA PRO A 187 2.78 -6.28 -15.79
C PRO A 187 1.29 -6.49 -16.10
N THR A 188 0.45 -6.76 -15.09
CA THR A 188 -1.01 -6.91 -15.32
C THR A 188 -1.63 -5.61 -15.81
N ALA A 189 -1.29 -4.48 -15.21
CA ALA A 189 -1.75 -3.18 -15.68
C ALA A 189 -1.29 -2.85 -17.11
N GLY A 190 -0.06 -3.25 -17.47
CA GLY A 190 0.45 -3.09 -18.82
C GLY A 190 -0.38 -3.82 -19.87
N GLU A 191 -0.80 -5.06 -19.59
CA GLU A 191 -1.66 -5.83 -20.49
C GLU A 191 -3.09 -5.29 -20.55
N VAL A 192 -3.64 -4.82 -19.42
CA VAL A 192 -4.95 -4.13 -19.39
C VAL A 192 -4.92 -2.88 -20.27
N ASN A 193 -3.86 -2.08 -20.18
CA ASN A 193 -3.70 -0.88 -20.99
C ASN A 193 -3.55 -1.19 -22.49
N LYS A 194 -2.88 -2.29 -22.86
CA LYS A 194 -2.76 -2.71 -24.27
C LYS A 194 -4.08 -3.23 -24.84
N GLY A 195 -4.84 -3.97 -24.04
CA GLY A 195 -6.07 -4.63 -24.50
C GLY A 195 -7.28 -3.70 -24.59
N VAL A 196 -7.47 -2.83 -23.59
CA VAL A 196 -8.70 -2.01 -23.45
C VAL A 196 -8.39 -0.51 -23.41
N GLY A 197 -7.26 -0.12 -22.85
CA GLY A 197 -6.79 1.27 -22.82
C GLY A 197 -6.67 1.87 -21.42
N ILE A 198 -6.37 3.17 -21.39
CA ILE A 198 -6.00 3.90 -20.17
C ILE A 198 -7.15 3.98 -19.16
N GLN A 199 -8.40 4.07 -19.65
CA GLN A 199 -9.57 4.13 -18.77
C GLN A 199 -9.73 2.84 -17.96
N ALA A 200 -9.67 1.68 -18.62
CA ALA A 200 -9.76 0.38 -17.95
C ALA A 200 -8.59 0.15 -16.98
N MET A 201 -7.40 0.68 -17.27
CA MET A 201 -6.28 0.64 -16.33
C MET A 201 -6.55 1.47 -15.06
N GLY A 202 -7.19 2.64 -15.21
CA GLY A 202 -7.63 3.46 -14.07
C GLY A 202 -8.69 2.75 -13.22
N GLU A 203 -9.69 2.16 -13.87
CA GLU A 203 -10.72 1.35 -13.22
C GLU A 203 -10.15 0.10 -12.52
N TYR A 204 -9.17 -0.56 -13.12
CA TYR A 204 -8.45 -1.68 -12.52
C TYR A 204 -7.70 -1.25 -11.25
N ALA A 205 -6.90 -0.18 -11.34
CA ALA A 205 -6.11 0.30 -10.21
C ALA A 205 -7.00 0.84 -9.08
N GLY A 206 -8.06 1.59 -9.43
CA GLY A 206 -9.01 2.14 -8.48
C GLY A 206 -9.90 1.06 -7.86
N GLY A 207 -10.35 0.09 -8.65
CA GLY A 207 -11.08 -1.08 -8.19
C GLY A 207 -10.29 -1.89 -7.16
N CYS A 208 -8.99 -2.08 -7.38
CA CYS A 208 -8.11 -2.69 -6.38
C CYS A 208 -8.09 -1.92 -5.06
N GLY A 209 -8.05 -0.59 -5.09
CA GLY A 209 -8.13 0.26 -3.89
C GLY A 209 -9.46 0.14 -3.14
N ILE A 210 -10.58 0.06 -3.88
CA ILE A 210 -11.93 -0.13 -3.30
C ILE A 210 -12.05 -1.51 -2.67
N VAL A 211 -11.63 -2.57 -3.38
CA VAL A 211 -11.61 -3.94 -2.86
C VAL A 211 -10.74 -4.04 -1.61
N ALA A 212 -9.57 -3.39 -1.60
CA ALA A 212 -8.71 -3.32 -0.43
C ALA A 212 -9.42 -2.65 0.77
N SER A 213 -10.16 -1.56 0.53
CA SER A 213 -10.96 -0.90 1.58
C SER A 213 -12.04 -1.82 2.15
N VAL A 214 -12.77 -2.54 1.30
CA VAL A 214 -13.82 -3.49 1.72
C VAL A 214 -13.23 -4.65 2.54
N LEU A 215 -12.13 -5.24 2.08
CA LEU A 215 -11.43 -6.30 2.81
C LEU A 215 -10.90 -5.82 4.16
N LEU A 216 -10.35 -4.61 4.21
CA LEU A 216 -9.86 -4.01 5.44
C LEU A 216 -11.01 -3.69 6.42
N PHE A 217 -12.15 -3.24 5.91
CA PHE A 217 -13.36 -3.05 6.71
C PHE A 217 -13.85 -4.38 7.30
N GLY A 218 -13.86 -5.45 6.51
CA GLY A 218 -14.19 -6.78 7.00
C GLY A 218 -13.22 -7.30 8.07
N SER A 219 -11.92 -7.08 7.88
CA SER A 219 -10.89 -7.38 8.89
C SER A 219 -11.16 -6.65 10.21
N ARG A 220 -11.44 -5.33 10.15
CA ARG A 220 -11.81 -4.52 11.31
C ARG A 220 -13.09 -5.01 11.98
N TYR A 221 -14.12 -5.37 11.20
CA TYR A 221 -15.39 -5.87 11.71
C TYR A 221 -15.21 -7.17 12.51
N LEU A 222 -14.36 -8.08 12.01
CA LEU A 222 -14.01 -9.31 12.72
C LEU A 222 -13.20 -9.06 14.00
N LEU A 223 -12.24 -8.12 13.96
CA LEU A 223 -11.48 -7.72 15.15
C LEU A 223 -12.34 -7.11 16.25
N LEU A 224 -13.36 -6.33 15.88
CA LEU A 224 -14.30 -5.72 16.82
C LEU A 224 -15.36 -6.69 17.36
N GLY A 225 -15.29 -7.98 17.04
CA GLY A 225 -16.29 -8.96 17.45
C GLY A 225 -17.65 -8.69 16.82
N LYS A 226 -17.68 -8.37 15.51
CA LYS A 226 -18.88 -8.03 14.74
C LYS A 226 -19.55 -6.71 15.15
N LYS A 227 -18.81 -5.78 15.75
CA LYS A 227 -19.28 -4.41 16.03
C LYS A 227 -18.84 -3.44 14.94
N LEU A 228 -19.73 -2.54 14.56
CA LEU A 228 -19.48 -1.53 13.51
C LEU A 228 -18.64 -0.34 14.01
N ARG A 229 -18.66 -0.07 15.32
CA ARG A 229 -17.97 1.06 15.96
C ARG A 229 -16.98 0.57 17.01
N GLY A 230 -15.75 1.06 16.91
CA GLY A 230 -14.67 0.81 17.86
C GLY A 230 -13.38 1.48 17.40
N LYS A 231 -12.52 1.82 18.36
CA LYS A 231 -11.23 2.46 18.10
C LYS A 231 -10.14 1.40 18.21
N ILE A 232 -9.58 1.02 17.05
CA ILE A 232 -8.41 0.14 16.89
C ILE A 232 -7.47 0.74 15.84
#